data_AF-K2EHF6-F1
#
_entry.id   AF-K2EHF6-F1
#
_cell.length_a   1.000
_cell.length_b   1.000
_cell.length_c   1.000
_cell.angle_alpha   90.00
_cell.angle_beta   90.00
_cell.angle_gamma   90.00
#
_symmetry.space_group_name_H-M   'P 1'
#
loop_
_entity.id
_entity.type
_entity.pdbx_description
1 polymer ?
#
loop_
_entity_poly.entity_id
_entity_poly.type
_entity_poly.pdbx_seq_one_letter_code
_entity_poly.pdbx_strand_id
1 'polypeptide(L)'
;MNNLCMNSTGNFNEMTVVRDIAKAQHIAQREIADAVGTSQSQVSRVLSGQSSRHSRLSHEICKYVYEVAQGVSIENVRRNEELMSALATTWDGSPKHAAALAAVIRSLRILAPNLPRSGKN
;
A
#
# COMPACT_ATOMS: atom_id res chain seq x y z
N MET A 1 -12.33 -2.30 -12.72
CA MET A 1 -10.89 -2.46 -13.00
C MET A 1 -10.46 -1.35 -13.94
N ASN A 2 -9.92 -0.23 -13.44
CA ASN A 2 -9.31 0.81 -14.27
C ASN A 2 -7.83 0.88 -13.94
N ASN A 3 -7.01 0.16 -14.73
CA ASN A 3 -5.55 0.24 -14.67
C ASN A 3 -5.10 1.53 -15.36
N LEU A 4 -5.10 2.65 -14.63
CA LEU A 4 -4.65 3.96 -15.11
C LEU A 4 -3.17 3.94 -15.57
N CYS A 5 -2.36 2.97 -15.13
CA CYS A 5 -0.98 2.78 -15.58
C CYS A 5 -0.85 2.14 -16.98
N MET A 6 -1.92 1.58 -17.57
CA MET A 6 -1.82 0.70 -18.76
C MET A 6 -2.54 1.20 -20.01
N ASN A 7 -3.43 2.19 -19.93
CA ASN A 7 -4.12 2.70 -21.11
C ASN A 7 -3.61 4.08 -21.50
N SER A 8 -2.57 4.07 -22.33
CA SER A 8 -1.97 5.24 -22.98
C SER A 8 -2.99 5.95 -23.88
N THR A 9 -3.25 7.23 -23.62
CA THR A 9 -3.39 8.27 -24.66
C THR A 9 -3.35 9.67 -24.04
N GLY A 10 -2.24 10.38 -24.25
CA GLY A 10 -2.22 11.85 -24.31
C GLY A 10 -2.22 12.63 -22.98
N ASN A 11 -1.10 13.33 -22.76
CA ASN A 11 -0.94 14.50 -21.88
C ASN A 11 -0.85 14.30 -20.35
N PHE A 12 0.27 14.81 -19.79
CA PHE A 12 0.65 15.00 -18.38
C PHE A 12 1.06 13.76 -17.53
N ASN A 13 2.38 13.52 -17.48
CA ASN A 13 3.20 13.08 -16.33
C ASN A 13 2.66 11.96 -15.38
N GLU A 14 2.45 10.74 -15.90
CA GLU A 14 2.00 9.56 -15.13
C GLU A 14 2.78 9.30 -13.83
N MET A 15 4.12 9.43 -13.85
CA MET A 15 4.93 9.24 -12.63
C MET A 15 4.74 10.37 -11.61
N THR A 16 4.26 11.54 -12.03
CA THR A 16 3.85 12.59 -11.09
C THR A 16 2.53 12.25 -10.42
N VAL A 17 1.57 11.66 -11.14
CA VAL A 17 0.35 11.12 -10.51
C VAL A 17 0.70 10.02 -9.50
N VAL A 18 1.58 9.08 -9.87
CA VAL A 18 2.07 8.03 -8.95
C VAL A 18 2.75 8.63 -7.72
N ARG A 19 3.58 9.66 -7.90
CA ARG A 19 4.24 10.38 -6.81
C ARG A 19 3.24 11.05 -5.88
N ASP A 20 2.18 11.66 -6.42
CA ASP A 20 1.17 12.36 -5.65
C ASP A 20 0.28 11.36 -4.89
N ILE A 21 -0.04 10.21 -5.49
CA ILE A 21 -0.71 9.10 -4.79
C ILE A 21 0.18 8.57 -3.66
N ALA A 22 1.48 8.32 -3.93
CA ALA A 22 2.41 7.86 -2.90
C ALA A 22 2.48 8.85 -1.73
N LYS A 23 2.53 10.16 -2.01
CA LYS A 23 2.48 11.21 -0.98
C LYS A 23 1.16 11.21 -0.21
N ALA A 24 0.03 11.15 -0.90
CA ALA A 24 -1.31 11.15 -0.29
C ALA A 24 -1.54 9.91 0.60
N GLN A 25 -0.93 8.79 0.24
CA GLN A 25 -0.98 7.53 0.98
C GLN A 25 0.21 7.36 1.94
N HIS A 26 1.03 8.39 2.16
CA HIS A 26 2.21 8.36 3.02
C HIS A 26 3.18 7.19 2.75
N ILE A 27 3.24 6.71 1.51
CA ILE A 27 4.14 5.63 1.08
C ILE A 27 5.54 6.22 0.91
N ALA A 28 6.48 5.77 1.73
CA ALA A 28 7.86 6.22 1.65
C ALA A 28 8.57 5.60 0.44
N GLN A 29 9.46 6.36 -0.20
CA GLN A 29 10.23 5.85 -1.35
C GLN A 29 11.12 4.65 -1.01
N ARG A 30 11.53 4.52 0.26
CA ARG A 30 12.25 3.35 0.75
C ARG A 30 11.38 2.10 0.73
N GLU A 31 10.09 2.21 1.10
CA GLU A 31 9.16 1.09 1.06
C GLU A 31 8.90 0.62 -0.37
N ILE A 32 8.77 1.58 -1.31
CA ILE A 32 8.70 1.28 -2.75
C ILE A 32 9.98 0.56 -3.21
N ALA A 33 11.15 1.01 -2.76
CA ALA A 33 12.42 0.42 -3.14
C ALA A 33 12.56 -1.02 -2.65
N ASP A 34 12.19 -1.26 -1.38
CA ASP A 34 12.22 -2.58 -0.75
C ASP A 34 11.23 -3.54 -1.45
N ALA A 35 10.02 -3.07 -1.77
CA ALA A 35 8.98 -3.87 -2.43
C ALA A 35 9.30 -4.21 -3.89
N VAL A 36 9.93 -3.29 -4.62
CA VAL A 36 10.25 -3.46 -6.06
C VAL A 36 11.65 -4.08 -6.26
N GLY A 37 12.44 -4.23 -5.20
CA GLY A 37 13.79 -4.79 -5.27
C GLY A 37 14.80 -3.86 -5.96
N THR A 38 14.74 -2.56 -5.63
CA THR A 38 15.61 -1.51 -6.21
C THR A 38 16.18 -0.62 -5.10
N SER A 39 16.99 0.39 -5.44
CA SER A 39 17.46 1.38 -4.47
C SER A 39 16.51 2.58 -4.37
N GLN A 40 16.43 3.21 -3.19
CA GLN A 40 15.63 4.43 -3.00
C GLN A 40 16.05 5.56 -3.95
N SER A 41 17.35 5.66 -4.30
CA SER A 41 17.84 6.64 -5.28
C SER A 41 17.32 6.39 -6.70
N GLN A 42 17.08 5.13 -7.08
CA GLN A 42 16.46 4.77 -8.36
C GLN A 42 14.95 5.09 -8.34
N VAL A 43 14.26 4.80 -7.23
CA VAL A 43 12.86 5.20 -7.03
C VAL A 43 12.69 6.71 -7.15
N SER A 44 13.53 7.50 -6.47
CA SER A 44 13.50 8.96 -6.54
C SER A 44 13.65 9.46 -7.97
N ARG A 45 14.61 8.91 -8.72
CA ARG A 45 14.84 9.25 -10.13
C ARG A 45 13.60 8.94 -10.99
N VAL A 46 13.02 7.76 -10.84
CA VAL A 46 11.83 7.35 -11.58
C VAL A 46 10.63 8.24 -11.27
N LEU A 47 10.33 8.45 -9.97
CA LEU A 47 9.22 9.30 -9.54
C LEU A 47 9.41 10.76 -9.97
N SER A 48 10.65 11.23 -10.12
CA SER A 48 10.96 12.58 -10.62
C SER A 48 10.81 12.74 -12.14
N GLY A 49 10.51 11.66 -12.88
CA GLY A 49 10.38 11.67 -14.33
C GLY A 49 11.71 11.56 -15.10
N GLN A 50 12.80 11.19 -14.42
CA GLN A 50 14.14 11.06 -15.01
C GLN A 50 14.43 9.64 -15.56
N SER A 51 13.39 8.80 -15.73
CA SER A 51 13.49 7.45 -16.29
C SER A 51 12.67 7.32 -17.57
N SER A 52 13.02 6.36 -18.44
CA SER A 52 12.17 6.05 -19.59
C SER A 52 10.78 5.62 -19.11
N ARG A 53 9.74 6.24 -19.68
CA ARG A 53 8.33 6.06 -19.28
C ARG A 53 7.89 4.58 -19.28
N HIS A 54 8.49 3.78 -20.17
CA HIS A 54 8.20 2.35 -20.36
C HIS A 54 9.23 1.41 -19.73
N SER A 55 10.08 1.91 -18.81
CA SER A 55 10.98 1.01 -18.09
C SER A 55 10.16 0.01 -17.27
N ARG A 56 10.67 -1.22 -17.14
CA ARG A 56 10.09 -2.21 -16.21
C ARG A 56 9.97 -1.65 -14.80
N LEU A 57 10.97 -0.86 -14.37
CA LEU A 57 11.00 -0.27 -13.04
C LEU A 57 9.86 0.76 -12.81
N SER A 58 9.58 1.63 -13.78
CA SER A 58 8.45 2.57 -13.68
C SER A 58 7.11 1.83 -13.63
N HIS A 59 7.00 0.71 -14.33
CA HIS A 59 5.82 -0.15 -14.27
C HIS A 59 5.61 -0.77 -12.87
N GLU A 60 6.64 -1.41 -12.32
CA GLU A 60 6.57 -2.05 -10.99
C GLU A 60 6.30 -1.02 -9.89
N ILE A 61 6.90 0.17 -9.96
CA ILE A 61 6.63 1.28 -9.03
C ILE A 61 5.15 1.73 -9.13
N CYS A 62 4.62 1.91 -10.34
CA CYS A 62 3.21 2.26 -10.55
C CYS A 62 2.31 1.20 -9.91
N LYS A 63 2.52 -0.06 -10.25
CA LYS A 63 1.74 -1.20 -9.76
C LYS A 63 1.73 -1.23 -8.23
N TYR A 64 2.89 -1.20 -7.59
CA TYR A 64 3.00 -1.23 -6.14
C TYR A 64 2.25 -0.06 -5.48
N VAL A 65 2.48 1.18 -5.94
CA VAL A 65 1.84 2.36 -5.35
C VAL A 65 0.31 2.28 -5.47
N TYR A 66 -0.22 1.82 -6.61
CA TYR A 66 -1.66 1.65 -6.77
C TYR A 66 -2.22 0.48 -5.94
N GLU A 67 -1.51 -0.63 -5.82
CA GLU A 67 -1.90 -1.76 -4.97
C GLU A 67 -1.97 -1.34 -3.50
N VAL A 68 -0.97 -0.61 -3.01
CA VAL A 68 -0.96 -0.07 -1.64
C VAL A 68 -2.04 1.00 -1.46
N ALA A 69 -2.24 1.87 -2.45
CA ALA A 69 -3.26 2.93 -2.40
C ALA A 69 -4.69 2.39 -2.35
N GLN A 70 -4.95 1.21 -2.91
CA GLN A 70 -6.26 0.54 -2.78
C GLN A 70 -6.47 -0.11 -1.41
N GLY A 71 -5.42 -0.18 -0.58
CA GLY A 71 -5.45 -0.78 0.74
C GLY A 71 -5.59 -2.31 0.71
N VAL A 72 -5.51 -2.93 1.89
CA VAL A 72 -5.75 -4.37 2.03
C VAL A 72 -7.27 -4.60 2.03
N SER A 73 -7.78 -5.25 0.99
CA SER A 73 -9.20 -5.64 0.94
C SER A 73 -9.53 -6.64 2.05
N ILE A 74 -10.78 -6.65 2.53
CA ILE A 74 -11.25 -7.64 3.52
C ILE A 74 -10.98 -9.07 3.02
N GLU A 75 -11.10 -9.29 1.71
CA GLU A 75 -10.84 -10.59 1.09
C GLU A 75 -9.36 -10.99 1.15
N ASN A 76 -8.43 -10.04 1.05
CA ASN A 76 -7.00 -10.31 1.25
C ASN A 76 -6.68 -10.61 2.72
N VAL A 77 -7.33 -9.90 3.66
CA VAL A 77 -7.19 -10.18 5.10
C VAL A 77 -7.66 -11.58 5.44
N ARG A 78 -8.83 -11.99 4.92
CA ARG A 78 -9.41 -13.33 5.14
C ARG A 78 -8.58 -14.46 4.57
N ARG A 79 -7.82 -14.20 3.50
CA ARG A 79 -6.92 -15.18 2.88
C ARG A 79 -5.58 -15.33 3.61
N ASN A 80 -5.30 -14.49 4.62
CA ASN A 80 -4.09 -14.64 5.42
C ASN A 80 -4.30 -15.71 6.50
N GLU A 81 -3.82 -16.93 6.24
CA GLU A 81 -4.03 -18.09 7.11
C GLU A 81 -3.49 -17.88 8.53
N GLU A 82 -2.32 -17.26 8.67
CA GLU A 82 -1.68 -16.99 9.96
C GLU A 82 -2.54 -16.05 10.83
N LEU A 83 -2.99 -14.93 10.26
CA LEU A 83 -3.86 -13.97 10.96
C LEU A 83 -5.21 -14.59 11.33
N MET A 84 -5.81 -15.35 10.41
CA MET A 84 -7.09 -16.01 10.67
C MET A 84 -6.96 -17.11 11.71
N SER A 85 -5.87 -17.87 11.71
CA SER A 85 -5.56 -18.88 12.73
C SER A 85 -5.36 -18.24 14.12
N ALA A 86 -4.61 -17.14 14.19
CA ALA A 86 -4.44 -16.39 15.44
C ALA A 86 -5.78 -15.84 15.97
N LEU A 87 -6.63 -15.33 15.10
CA LEU A 87 -7.97 -14.87 15.47
C LEU A 87 -8.85 -16.03 15.98
N ALA A 88 -8.85 -17.17 15.28
CA ALA A 88 -9.66 -18.34 15.64
C ALA A 88 -9.23 -18.96 16.97
N THR A 89 -7.93 -18.97 17.29
CA THR A 89 -7.40 -19.52 18.54
C THR A 89 -7.56 -18.57 19.73
N THR A 90 -7.60 -17.26 19.48
CA THR A 90 -7.72 -16.26 20.54
C THR A 90 -9.18 -15.90 20.87
N TRP A 91 -10.08 -15.94 19.89
CA TRP A 91 -11.48 -15.53 20.09
C TRP A 91 -12.32 -16.65 20.73
N ASP A 92 -13.00 -16.32 21.84
CA ASP A 92 -13.88 -17.25 22.57
C ASP A 92 -15.31 -17.39 21.98
N GLY A 93 -15.58 -16.78 20.82
CA GLY A 93 -16.89 -16.76 20.18
C GLY A 93 -17.85 -15.68 20.70
N SER A 94 -17.52 -14.96 21.78
CA SER A 94 -18.39 -13.93 22.35
C SER A 94 -18.25 -12.57 21.64
N PRO A 95 -19.35 -11.78 21.53
CA PRO A 95 -19.27 -10.42 21.00
C PRO A 95 -18.37 -9.48 21.80
N LYS A 96 -18.32 -9.67 23.13
CA LYS A 96 -17.51 -8.86 24.04
C LYS A 96 -16.01 -9.06 23.76
N HIS A 97 -15.57 -10.29 23.59
CA HIS A 97 -14.17 -10.60 23.29
C HIS A 97 -13.80 -10.15 21.87
N ALA A 98 -14.70 -10.31 20.89
CA ALA A 98 -14.48 -9.77 19.55
C ALA A 98 -14.24 -8.25 19.55
N ALA A 99 -15.03 -7.51 20.34
CA ALA A 99 -14.86 -6.06 20.48
C ALA A 99 -13.50 -5.69 21.14
N ALA A 100 -13.07 -6.44 22.15
CA ALA A 100 -11.79 -6.24 22.80
C ALA A 100 -10.60 -6.55 21.86
N LEU A 101 -10.64 -7.68 21.15
CA LEU A 101 -9.61 -8.03 20.14
C LEU A 101 -9.53 -6.97 19.04
N ALA A 102 -10.68 -6.51 18.54
CA ALA A 102 -10.71 -5.44 17.55
C ALA A 102 -10.11 -4.13 18.09
N ALA A 103 -10.30 -3.80 19.37
CA ALA A 103 -9.68 -2.62 19.98
C ALA A 103 -8.15 -2.74 20.05
N VAL A 104 -7.62 -3.91 20.43
CA VAL A 104 -6.17 -4.17 20.45
C VAL A 104 -5.58 -4.12 19.04
N ILE A 105 -6.18 -4.80 18.06
CA ILE A 105 -5.70 -4.76 16.67
C ILE A 105 -5.69 -3.32 16.13
N ARG A 106 -6.70 -2.52 16.45
CA ARG A 106 -6.74 -1.09 16.07
C ARG A 106 -5.69 -0.25 16.80
N SER A 107 -5.33 -0.59 18.05
CA SER A 107 -4.27 0.13 18.77
C SER A 107 -2.88 -0.21 18.23
N LEU A 108 -2.65 -1.43 17.75
CA LEU A 108 -1.41 -1.81 17.06
C LEU A 108 -1.12 -0.95 15.83
N ARG A 109 -2.16 -0.38 15.19
CA ARG A 109 -1.98 0.60 14.10
C ARG A 109 -1.17 1.84 14.52
N ILE A 110 -1.18 2.18 15.81
CA ILE A 110 -0.39 3.29 16.35
C ILE A 110 1.09 2.93 16.43
N LEU A 111 1.41 1.65 16.59
CA LEU A 111 2.76 1.11 16.75
C LEU A 111 3.39 0.67 15.43
N ALA A 112 2.60 0.42 14.39
CA ALA A 112 3.09 0.11 13.05
C ALA A 112 3.84 1.33 12.48
N PRO A 113 5.17 1.27 12.27
CA PRO A 113 5.95 2.47 11.96
C PRO A 113 5.62 3.16 10.63
N ASN A 114 4.82 2.58 9.72
CA ASN A 114 4.52 3.16 8.41
C ASN A 114 3.14 2.76 7.85
N LEU A 115 2.05 2.88 8.62
CA LEU A 115 0.71 2.86 8.01
C LEU A 115 0.20 4.29 7.85
N PRO A 116 -0.30 4.71 6.67
CA PRO A 116 -0.95 6.01 6.52
C PRO A 116 -2.01 6.15 7.61
N ARG A 117 -1.84 7.18 8.44
CA ARG A 117 -2.86 7.58 9.41
C ARG A 117 -4.10 7.92 8.58
N SER A 118 -5.13 7.10 8.67
CA SER A 118 -6.46 7.42 8.13
C SER A 118 -6.87 8.77 8.72
N GLY A 119 -6.73 9.81 7.90
CA GLY A 119 -7.14 11.17 8.22
C GLY A 119 -8.63 11.14 8.46
N LYS A 120 -9.03 11.46 9.69
CA LYS A 120 -10.40 11.86 10.00
C LYS A 120 -10.59 13.25 9.40
N ASN A 121 -11.45 13.38 8.39
CA ASN A 121 -12.21 14.59 8.16
C ASN A 121 -13.44 14.55 9.06
#